data_AF-A0A7G9FDL5-F1
#
_entry.id   AF-A0A7G9FDL5-F1
#
_cell.length_a   1.000
_cell.length_b   1.000
_cell.length_c   1.000
_cell.angle_alpha   90.00
_cell.angle_beta   90.00
_cell.angle_gamma   90.00
#
_symmetry.space_group_name_H-M   'P 1'
#
loop_
_entity.id
_entity.type
_entity.pdbx_description
1 polymer ?
#
loop_
_entity_poly.entity_id
_entity_poly.type
_entity_poly.pdbx_seq_one_letter_code
_entity_poly.pdbx_strand_id
1 'polypeptide(L)'
;MKKLLTAMLLGAALFMGSGCTNAAGGGSGNGGTSGETDYLARLIGTWETQGYDTNQFITFTDPNDSSQTCEWKARLIFTSTTYTPFYEVRNSNIPSRPNGEVTPSPNHIYGIDANYFYTAPSNGGRIEYRIESNILYVAGMGPFYKK
;
A
#
# COMPACT_ATOMS: atom_id res chain seq x y z
N MET A 1 9.10 -52.96 -36.40
CA MET A 1 9.59 -52.02 -37.43
C MET A 1 8.52 -50.95 -37.64
N LYS A 2 8.76 -49.69 -37.22
CA LYS A 2 8.89 -48.49 -38.10
C LYS A 2 7.69 -48.34 -39.07
N LYS A 3 6.87 -47.29 -39.13
CA LYS A 3 6.83 -45.86 -38.72
C LYS A 3 5.33 -45.45 -38.78
N LEU A 4 4.81 -44.38 -38.16
CA LEU A 4 4.81 -43.02 -38.72
C LEU A 4 4.12 -42.05 -37.73
N LEU A 5 4.74 -40.88 -37.56
CA LEU A 5 4.24 -39.64 -36.96
C LEU A 5 3.04 -39.06 -37.75
N THR A 6 2.19 -38.25 -37.10
CA THR A 6 2.17 -36.76 -37.21
C THR A 6 0.91 -36.16 -36.58
N ALA A 7 1.13 -35.03 -35.89
CA ALA A 7 0.18 -34.22 -35.12
C ALA A 7 -0.83 -33.41 -35.95
N MET A 8 -1.87 -32.90 -35.28
CA MET A 8 -2.70 -31.69 -35.49
C MET A 8 -4.08 -31.97 -34.83
N LEU A 9 -4.83 -31.07 -34.19
CA LEU A 9 -4.82 -29.63 -33.98
C LEU A 9 -5.77 -29.32 -32.79
N LEU A 10 -5.66 -28.10 -32.28
CA LEU A 10 -6.44 -27.39 -31.27
C LEU A 10 -7.94 -27.73 -31.15
N GLY A 11 -8.43 -27.69 -29.91
CA GLY A 11 -9.85 -27.51 -29.58
C GLY A 11 -10.05 -27.11 -28.12
N ALA A 12 -10.23 -25.82 -27.87
CA ALA A 12 -10.68 -25.30 -26.58
C ALA A 12 -12.13 -25.73 -26.33
N ALA A 13 -12.44 -26.19 -25.11
CA ALA A 13 -13.80 -26.21 -24.60
C ALA A 13 -13.80 -25.87 -23.11
N LEU A 14 -14.44 -24.75 -22.85
CA LEU A 14 -14.75 -24.13 -21.57
C LEU A 14 -15.80 -24.94 -20.80
N PHE A 15 -15.66 -24.89 -19.47
CA PHE A 15 -16.68 -25.01 -18.42
C PHE A 15 -17.82 -26.02 -18.59
N MET A 16 -17.91 -26.96 -17.64
CA MET A 16 -19.00 -27.04 -16.66
C MET A 16 -18.94 -28.40 -15.95
N GLY A 17 -18.17 -28.43 -14.86
CA GLY A 17 -18.27 -29.47 -13.83
C GLY A 17 -19.30 -29.04 -12.81
N SER A 18 -20.46 -29.69 -12.89
CA SER A 18 -21.47 -29.87 -11.85
C SER A 18 -20.87 -30.13 -10.46
N GLY A 19 -21.55 -29.69 -9.41
CA GLY A 19 -21.22 -30.19 -8.08
C GLY A 19 -21.77 -29.36 -6.94
N CYS A 20 -23.02 -29.64 -6.58
CA CYS A 20 -23.59 -29.28 -5.30
C CYS A 20 -22.79 -29.92 -4.14
N THR A 21 -23.05 -29.41 -2.93
CA THR A 21 -22.91 -30.04 -1.60
C THR A 21 -21.77 -29.59 -0.68
N ASN A 22 -22.17 -29.50 0.59
CA ASN A 22 -21.54 -28.88 1.74
C ASN A 22 -20.19 -29.49 2.15
N ALA A 23 -19.32 -28.66 2.73
CA ALA A 23 -18.31 -29.10 3.68
C ALA A 23 -18.17 -28.09 4.82
N ALA A 24 -18.74 -28.44 5.98
CA ALA A 24 -18.14 -28.04 7.25
C ALA A 24 -16.81 -28.80 7.36
N GLY A 25 -15.70 -28.07 7.43
CA GLY A 25 -14.36 -28.65 7.55
C GLY A 25 -13.34 -27.57 7.82
N GLY A 26 -12.74 -27.63 9.01
CA GLY A 26 -11.64 -26.75 9.40
C GLY A 26 -10.47 -26.85 8.40
N GLY A 27 -9.95 -25.68 8.04
CA GLY A 27 -8.75 -25.53 7.22
C GLY A 27 -7.80 -24.54 7.89
N SER A 28 -6.83 -25.08 8.61
CA SER A 28 -5.58 -24.38 8.90
C SER A 28 -4.85 -24.12 7.57
N GLY A 29 -4.76 -22.87 7.16
CA GLY A 29 -3.93 -22.46 6.03
C GLY A 29 -4.24 -21.02 5.63
N ASN A 30 -3.29 -20.10 5.87
CA ASN A 30 -3.21 -18.72 5.36
C ASN A 30 -4.49 -18.19 4.68
N GLY A 31 -5.51 -17.92 5.48
CA GLY A 31 -6.75 -17.30 5.05
C GLY A 31 -6.79 -15.92 5.67
N GLY A 32 -6.08 -14.96 5.08
CA GLY A 32 -6.36 -13.55 5.34
C GLY A 32 -7.86 -13.37 5.10
N THR A 33 -8.57 -12.89 6.11
CA THR A 33 -10.02 -12.68 5.99
C THR A 33 -10.28 -11.82 4.75
N SER A 34 -11.40 -12.04 4.06
CA SER A 34 -11.68 -11.36 2.78
C SER A 34 -11.59 -9.83 2.86
N GLY A 35 -11.73 -9.25 4.07
CA GLY A 35 -11.50 -7.83 4.34
C GLY A 35 -10.03 -7.41 4.31
N GLU A 36 -9.10 -8.17 4.90
CA GLU A 36 -7.66 -7.83 4.94
C GLU A 36 -7.05 -7.76 3.54
N THR A 37 -7.43 -8.69 2.66
CA THR A 37 -6.97 -8.71 1.27
C THR A 37 -7.50 -7.50 0.49
N ASP A 38 -8.74 -7.06 0.75
CA ASP A 38 -9.33 -5.88 0.12
C ASP A 38 -8.63 -4.59 0.58
N TYR A 39 -8.33 -4.45 1.88
CA TYR A 39 -7.60 -3.30 2.40
C TYR A 39 -6.20 -3.18 1.79
N LEU A 40 -5.46 -4.29 1.70
CA LEU A 40 -4.12 -4.30 1.08
C LEU A 40 -4.19 -3.92 -0.40
N ALA A 41 -5.12 -4.54 -1.15
CA ALA A 41 -5.28 -4.30 -2.57
C ALA A 41 -5.54 -2.81 -2.90
N ARG A 42 -6.29 -2.12 -2.04
CA ARG A 42 -6.56 -0.68 -2.18
C ARG A 42 -5.29 0.16 -2.05
N LEU A 43 -4.38 -0.20 -1.15
CA LEU A 43 -3.13 0.53 -0.93
C LEU A 43 -2.06 0.23 -1.98
N ILE A 44 -2.00 -0.97 -2.55
CA ILE A 44 -0.95 -1.33 -3.52
C ILE A 44 -0.85 -0.27 -4.64
N GLY A 45 0.39 0.14 -4.91
CA GLY A 45 0.74 1.16 -5.90
C GLY A 45 1.55 2.31 -5.33
N THR A 46 1.69 3.36 -6.14
CA THR A 46 2.42 4.57 -5.81
C THR A 46 1.44 5.68 -5.45
N TRP A 47 1.71 6.34 -4.33
CA TRP A 47 0.93 7.47 -3.82
C TRP A 47 1.85 8.66 -3.62
N GLU A 48 1.45 9.83 -4.08
CA GLU A 48 2.30 11.02 -4.11
C GLU A 48 1.56 12.23 -3.58
N THR A 49 2.28 13.14 -2.93
CA THR A 49 1.76 14.48 -2.66
C THR A 49 1.49 15.20 -3.98
N GLN A 50 0.52 16.11 -4.00
CA GLN A 50 0.20 16.88 -5.21
C GLN A 50 1.46 17.54 -5.81
N GLY A 51 1.66 17.36 -7.11
CA GLY A 51 2.76 17.97 -7.85
C GLY A 51 4.16 17.38 -7.57
N TYR A 52 4.25 16.19 -6.96
CA TYR A 52 5.52 15.50 -6.66
C TYR A 52 6.47 15.43 -7.86
N ASP A 53 6.00 14.94 -9.02
CA ASP A 53 6.81 14.80 -10.23
C ASP A 53 7.26 16.16 -10.82
N THR A 54 6.53 17.24 -10.50
CA THR A 54 6.89 18.62 -10.87
C THR A 54 7.71 19.32 -9.78
N ASN A 55 8.23 18.57 -8.80
CA ASN A 55 9.02 19.06 -7.68
C ASN A 55 8.29 20.11 -6.82
N GLN A 56 6.96 20.03 -6.75
CA GLN A 56 6.15 20.90 -5.89
C GLN A 56 6.15 20.36 -4.46
N PHE A 57 6.15 21.29 -3.51
CA PHE A 57 5.99 21.03 -2.09
C PHE A 57 4.59 21.49 -1.68
N ILE A 58 3.93 20.69 -0.85
CA ILE A 58 2.72 21.10 -0.16
C ILE A 58 3.08 21.71 1.20
N THR A 59 2.23 22.57 1.72
CA THR A 59 2.34 23.03 3.11
C THR A 59 1.73 21.99 4.04
N PHE A 60 2.51 21.52 4.99
CA PHE A 60 2.01 20.78 6.16
C PHE A 60 1.90 21.73 7.34
N THR A 61 0.84 21.62 8.11
CA THR A 61 0.60 22.35 9.36
C THR A 61 0.41 21.35 10.48
N ASP A 62 1.09 21.54 11.62
CA ASP A 62 0.95 20.63 12.75
C ASP A 62 -0.51 20.65 13.25
N PRO A 63 -1.14 19.48 13.43
CA PRO A 63 -2.53 19.42 13.85
C PRO A 63 -2.77 19.92 15.28
N ASN A 64 -1.73 19.97 16.11
CA ASN A 64 -1.80 20.42 17.50
C ASN A 64 -1.30 21.87 17.68
N ASP A 65 -0.56 22.41 16.72
CA ASP A 65 -0.04 23.78 16.76
C ASP A 65 0.01 24.40 15.35
N SER A 66 -1.00 25.22 15.04
CA SER A 66 -1.11 25.87 13.73
C SER A 66 0.00 26.89 13.43
N SER A 67 0.80 27.29 14.43
CA SER A 67 1.98 28.13 14.19
C SER A 67 3.15 27.34 13.62
N GLN A 68 3.10 26.01 13.70
CA GLN A 68 4.13 25.12 13.20
C GLN A 68 3.77 24.56 11.82
N THR A 69 4.64 24.81 10.85
CA THR A 69 4.48 24.44 9.45
C THR A 69 5.79 23.94 8.86
N CYS A 70 5.68 23.14 7.80
CA CYS A 70 6.81 22.86 6.91
C CYS A 70 6.35 22.73 5.46
N GLU A 71 7.29 22.85 4.54
CA GLU A 71 7.12 22.40 3.17
C GLU A 71 7.47 20.91 3.09
N TRP A 72 6.59 20.16 2.44
CA TRP A 72 6.62 18.71 2.42
C TRP A 72 6.37 18.20 1.00
N LYS A 73 7.20 17.26 0.55
CA LYS A 73 7.00 16.53 -0.70
C LYS A 73 7.26 15.06 -0.41
N ALA A 74 6.33 14.17 -0.74
CA ALA A 74 6.48 12.76 -0.40
C ALA A 74 5.85 11.80 -1.41
N ARG A 75 6.42 10.60 -1.45
CA ARG A 75 5.94 9.43 -2.19
C ARG A 75 5.90 8.24 -1.26
N LEU A 76 4.82 7.47 -1.30
CA LEU A 76 4.68 6.18 -0.65
C LEU A 76 4.50 5.11 -1.74
N ILE A 77 5.30 4.05 -1.67
CA ILE A 77 5.15 2.90 -2.57
C ILE A 77 4.72 1.71 -1.72
N PHE A 78 3.52 1.19 -1.97
CA PHE A 78 3.01 -0.01 -1.32
C PHE A 78 3.10 -1.21 -2.26
N THR A 79 3.62 -2.31 -1.74
CA THR A 79 3.57 -3.63 -2.35
C THR A 79 2.68 -4.56 -1.51
N SER A 80 2.60 -5.84 -1.87
CA SER A 80 1.88 -6.82 -1.06
C SER A 80 2.52 -7.09 0.32
N THR A 81 3.78 -6.72 0.53
CA THR A 81 4.51 -7.03 1.77
C THR A 81 5.30 -5.87 2.34
N THR A 82 5.37 -4.72 1.65
CA THR A 82 6.16 -3.57 2.08
C THR A 82 5.49 -2.25 1.80
N TYR A 83 5.85 -1.22 2.58
CA TYR A 83 5.71 0.18 2.19
C TYR A 83 7.07 0.88 2.24
N THR A 84 7.34 1.72 1.26
CA THR A 84 8.59 2.49 1.17
C THR A 84 8.26 3.98 1.14
N PRO A 85 8.57 4.73 2.21
CA PRO A 85 8.39 6.17 2.23
C PRO A 85 9.60 6.89 1.62
N PHE A 86 9.31 7.92 0.85
CA PHE A 86 10.25 8.92 0.35
C PHE A 86 9.67 10.26 0.76
N TYR A 87 10.46 11.10 1.43
CA TYR A 87 10.00 12.45 1.71
C TYR A 87 11.16 13.43 1.83
N GLU A 88 10.83 14.67 1.51
CA GLU A 88 11.70 15.82 1.64
C GLU A 88 10.97 16.89 2.42
N VAL A 89 11.63 17.43 3.45
CA VAL A 89 11.14 18.49 4.30
C VAL A 89 12.00 19.73 4.11
N ARG A 90 11.36 20.89 3.93
CA ARG A 90 11.99 22.19 3.83
C ARG A 90 11.23 23.21 4.68
N ASN A 91 11.87 24.34 4.96
CA ASN A 91 11.28 25.49 5.65
C ASN A 91 10.51 25.09 6.93
N SER A 92 10.97 24.07 7.64
CA SER A 92 10.31 23.55 8.83
C SER A 92 10.65 24.38 10.06
N ASN A 93 9.62 24.75 10.81
CA ASN A 93 9.73 25.17 12.21
C ASN A 93 9.15 24.11 13.17
N ILE A 94 8.83 22.91 12.68
CA ILE A 94 8.34 21.77 13.46
C ILE A 94 9.56 20.97 13.98
N PRO A 95 9.84 20.92 15.29
CA PRO A 95 11.04 20.27 15.82
C PRO A 95 11.13 18.76 15.50
N SER A 96 9.99 18.08 15.42
CA SER A 96 9.91 16.65 15.10
C SER A 96 10.06 16.34 13.60
N ARG A 97 10.15 17.36 12.74
CA ARG A 97 10.30 17.25 11.28
C ARG A 97 11.44 18.15 10.81
N PRO A 98 12.71 17.77 11.06
CA PRO A 98 13.84 18.57 10.61
C PRO A 98 13.90 18.64 9.09
N ASN A 99 14.48 19.73 8.57
CA ASN A 99 14.74 19.88 7.14
C ASN A 99 15.69 18.78 6.65
N GLY A 100 15.44 18.29 5.43
CA GLY A 100 16.27 17.27 4.79
C GLY A 100 15.45 16.28 3.99
N GLU A 101 16.16 15.38 3.33
CA GLU A 101 15.59 14.26 2.60
C GLU A 101 15.77 12.98 3.42
N VAL A 102 14.74 12.15 3.44
CA VAL A 102 14.84 10.81 4.04
C VAL A 102 15.11 9.78 2.96
N THR A 103 16.22 9.06 3.16
CA THR A 103 16.61 7.95 2.31
C THR A 103 15.54 6.85 2.38
N PRO A 104 15.01 6.41 1.23
CA PRO A 104 13.97 5.41 1.19
C PRO A 104 14.47 4.07 1.72
N SER A 105 13.73 3.52 2.69
CA SER A 105 13.94 2.18 3.20
C SER A 105 12.62 1.42 3.22
N PRO A 106 12.53 0.23 2.58
CA PRO A 106 11.34 -0.60 2.65
C PRO A 106 11.07 -1.08 4.07
N ASN A 107 9.84 -0.88 4.52
CA ASN A 107 9.34 -1.40 5.78
C ASN A 107 8.37 -2.54 5.50
N HIS A 108 8.49 -3.66 6.23
CA HIS A 108 7.61 -4.80 6.07
C HIS A 108 6.21 -4.51 6.64
N ILE A 109 5.18 -4.98 5.92
CA ILE A 109 3.79 -4.98 6.34
C ILE A 109 3.44 -6.40 6.79
N TYR A 110 2.97 -6.54 8.03
CA TYR A 110 2.60 -7.83 8.63
C TYR A 110 1.09 -8.06 8.66
N GLY A 111 0.31 -7.01 8.47
CA GLY A 111 -1.13 -7.05 8.46
C GLY A 111 -1.69 -5.68 8.09
N ILE A 112 -2.98 -5.67 7.75
CA ILE A 112 -3.72 -4.44 7.46
C ILE A 112 -5.19 -4.64 7.78
N ASP A 113 -5.79 -3.64 8.40
CA ASP A 113 -7.22 -3.55 8.63
C ASP A 113 -7.76 -2.21 8.09
N ALA A 114 -9.03 -1.90 8.37
CA ALA A 114 -9.69 -0.70 7.86
C ALA A 114 -9.00 0.63 8.22
N ASN A 115 -8.25 0.67 9.33
CA ASN A 115 -7.71 1.89 9.92
C ASN A 115 -6.17 1.85 10.05
N TYR A 116 -5.56 0.67 10.04
CA TYR A 116 -4.13 0.50 10.33
C TYR A 116 -3.45 -0.46 9.36
N PHE A 117 -2.21 -0.15 9.00
CA PHE A 117 -1.26 -1.14 8.51
C PHE A 117 -0.15 -1.38 9.54
N TYR A 118 0.24 -2.63 9.72
CA TYR A 118 1.11 -3.06 10.82
C TYR A 118 2.53 -3.29 10.33
N THR A 119 3.49 -2.66 10.97
CA THR A 119 4.93 -2.74 10.66
C THR A 119 5.69 -3.43 11.80
N ALA A 120 6.96 -3.78 11.57
CA ALA A 120 7.77 -4.47 12.58
C ALA A 120 7.83 -3.66 13.89
N PRO A 121 7.84 -4.30 15.08
CA PRO A 121 7.86 -3.61 16.38
C PRO A 121 9.03 -2.64 16.54
N SER A 122 10.16 -2.89 15.88
CA SER A 122 11.33 -2.00 15.90
C SER A 122 11.09 -0.65 15.22
N ASN A 123 10.07 -0.54 14.35
CA ASN A 123 9.74 0.67 13.57
C ASN A 123 8.37 1.27 13.93
N GLY A 124 7.82 0.93 15.11
CA GLY A 124 6.57 1.52 15.61
C GLY A 124 5.34 0.79 15.09
N GLY A 125 4.76 -0.03 15.96
CA GLY A 125 3.53 -0.76 15.69
C GLY A 125 2.39 0.15 15.23
N ARG A 126 1.60 -0.37 14.28
CA ARG A 126 0.39 0.20 13.66
C ARG A 126 0.51 1.66 13.19
N ILE A 127 0.42 1.85 11.88
CA ILE A 127 0.35 3.17 11.25
C ILE A 127 -1.09 3.41 10.82
N GLU A 128 -1.70 4.47 11.35
CA GLU A 128 -3.06 4.85 11.01
C GLU A 128 -3.13 5.39 9.58
N TYR A 129 -4.17 4.98 8.86
CA TYR A 129 -4.47 5.47 7.53
C TYR A 129 -5.98 5.52 7.29
N ARG A 130 -6.37 6.31 6.29
CA ARG A 130 -7.73 6.30 5.72
C ARG A 130 -7.68 6.65 4.25
N ILE A 131 -8.64 6.13 3.49
CA ILE A 131 -8.84 6.46 2.08
C ILE A 131 -10.22 7.10 1.94
N GLU A 132 -10.25 8.38 1.57
CA GLU A 132 -11.47 9.14 1.32
C GLU A 132 -11.42 9.67 -0.12
N SER A 133 -12.44 9.39 -0.92
CA SER A 133 -12.53 9.89 -2.31
C SER A 133 -11.26 9.64 -3.15
N ASN A 134 -10.65 8.45 -3.01
CA ASN A 134 -9.38 8.05 -3.64
C ASN A 134 -8.14 8.86 -3.21
N ILE A 135 -8.22 9.60 -2.11
CA ILE A 135 -7.09 10.27 -1.47
C ILE A 135 -6.66 9.43 -0.27
N LEU A 136 -5.38 9.10 -0.20
CA LEU A 136 -4.79 8.42 0.95
C LEU A 136 -4.30 9.44 1.97
N TYR A 137 -4.73 9.28 3.21
CA TYR A 137 -4.22 10.01 4.36
C TYR A 137 -3.53 9.00 5.27
N VAL A 138 -2.27 9.26 5.63
CA VAL A 138 -1.51 8.45 6.57
C VAL A 138 -1.19 9.33 7.77
N ALA A 139 -1.19 8.80 9.00
CA ALA A 139 -0.90 9.60 10.17
C ALA A 139 0.43 10.36 10.03
N GLY A 140 0.36 11.69 10.12
CA GLY A 140 1.50 12.57 9.92
C GLY A 140 2.03 12.62 8.48
N MET A 141 1.35 12.06 7.49
CA MET A 141 1.81 12.07 6.10
C MET A 141 0.64 12.29 5.13
N GLY A 142 0.79 13.23 4.20
CA GLY A 142 -0.19 13.47 3.14
C GLY A 142 -1.06 14.71 3.37
N PRO A 143 -2.07 14.95 2.51
CA PRO A 143 -2.74 14.00 1.59
C PRO A 143 -1.86 13.44 0.46
N PHE A 144 -2.19 12.22 0.01
CA PHE A 144 -1.57 11.57 -1.15
C PHE A 144 -2.58 11.14 -2.20
N TYR A 145 -2.16 11.20 -3.46
CA TYR A 145 -2.95 10.86 -4.63
C TYR A 145 -2.32 9.67 -5.33
N LYS A 146 -3.16 8.73 -5.77
CA LYS A 146 -2.70 7.55 -6.49
C LYS A 146 -2.18 7.97 -7.86
N LYS A 147 -1.02 7.43 -8.24
CA LYS A 147 -0.40 7.62 -9.57
C LYS A 147 -0.94 6.62 -10.59
#